data_AF-A0A6J7F3S7-F1
#
_entry.id   AF-A0A6J7F3S7-F1
#
_cell.length_a   1.000
_cell.length_b   1.000
_cell.length_c   1.000
_cell.angle_alpha   90.00
_cell.angle_beta   90.00
_cell.angle_gamma   90.00
#
_symmetry.space_group_name_H-M   'P 1'
#
loop_
_entity.id
_entity.type
_entity.pdbx_description
1 polymer ?
#
loop_
_entity_poly.entity_id
_entity_poly.type
_entity_poly.pdbx_seq_one_letter_code
_entity_poly.pdbx_strand_id
1 'polypeptide(L)'
;MSLRSWRRHIPGRFPRAELVAVGVAVAVLAQHGTSAGAIALAVSCIGMAAAAAIDATTRRLPNAIVGLVAATELAAFQIATQMNHEWAHWWRALEAAGIAGALMLTVYVLTRGGLGEGDVKFAPVVWLPLGWLGWSSAFAGYLVAAVVATAMAVVMSVRRRRWRGVTIPFGPALALGAIITIVADLHWPPGGVR
;
A
#
# COMPACT_ATOMS: atom_id res chain seq x y z
N MET A 1 -1.01 -2.67 -22.40
CA MET A 1 -2.46 -2.38 -22.46
C MET A 1 -2.65 -0.87 -22.36
N SER A 2 -3.26 -0.21 -23.34
CA SER A 2 -3.33 1.27 -23.38
C SER A 2 -4.46 1.79 -22.47
N LEU A 3 -4.27 2.98 -21.88
CA LEU A 3 -5.23 3.63 -20.97
C LEU A 3 -6.63 3.79 -21.59
N ARG A 4 -6.74 3.83 -22.92
CA ARG A 4 -8.02 4.01 -23.65
C ARG A 4 -8.91 2.78 -23.66
N SER A 5 -8.37 1.56 -23.59
CA SER A 5 -9.19 0.33 -23.59
C SER A 5 -9.75 0.01 -22.19
N TRP A 6 -9.07 0.46 -21.14
CA TRP A 6 -9.46 0.26 -19.73
C TRP A 6 -10.67 1.11 -19.33
N ARG A 7 -10.78 2.34 -19.85
CA ARG A 7 -11.83 3.31 -19.52
C ARG A 7 -13.27 2.84 -19.82
N ARG A 8 -13.43 1.81 -20.66
CA ARG A 8 -14.74 1.25 -21.04
C ARG A 8 -15.24 0.16 -20.10
N HIS A 9 -14.40 -0.34 -19.18
CA HIS A 9 -14.68 -1.48 -18.31
C HIS A 9 -14.74 -1.11 -16.82
N ILE A 10 -14.94 0.17 -16.48
CA ILE A 10 -15.24 0.59 -15.10
C ILE A 10 -16.75 0.87 -15.02
N PRO A 11 -17.62 -0.16 -14.92
CA PRO A 11 -19.03 0.07 -14.68
C PRO A 11 -19.21 0.55 -13.24
N GLY A 12 -19.71 1.78 -13.08
CA GLY A 12 -20.21 2.31 -11.80
C GLY A 12 -19.12 2.73 -10.81
N ARG A 13 -19.14 4.01 -10.44
CA ARG A 13 -18.33 4.62 -9.37
C ARG A 13 -18.35 3.71 -8.13
N PHE A 14 -17.20 3.39 -7.54
CA PHE A 14 -17.11 2.51 -6.37
C PHE A 14 -17.49 3.29 -5.10
N PRO A 15 -18.78 3.46 -4.74
CA PRO A 15 -19.15 4.44 -3.72
C PRO A 15 -18.62 3.97 -2.36
N ARG A 16 -18.56 2.66 -2.15
CA ARG A 16 -18.01 2.03 -0.95
C ARG A 16 -16.49 2.19 -0.85
N ALA A 17 -15.75 2.07 -1.95
CA ALA A 17 -14.29 2.25 -1.92
C ALA A 17 -13.92 3.72 -1.72
N GLU A 18 -14.67 4.64 -2.35
CA GLU A 18 -14.53 6.08 -2.14
C GLU A 18 -14.84 6.46 -0.68
N LEU A 19 -15.95 5.95 -0.10
CA LEU A 19 -16.28 6.20 1.31
C LEU A 19 -15.23 5.64 2.27
N VAL A 20 -14.69 4.45 2.00
CA VAL A 20 -13.60 3.88 2.81
C VAL A 20 -12.34 4.73 2.69
N ALA A 21 -11.95 5.14 1.49
CA ALA A 21 -10.78 6.00 1.28
C ALA A 21 -10.93 7.36 1.99
N VAL A 22 -12.11 7.97 1.95
CA VAL A 22 -12.43 9.19 2.70
C VAL A 22 -12.36 8.95 4.20
N GLY A 23 -12.97 7.88 4.70
CA GLY A 23 -12.92 7.52 6.12
C GLY A 23 -11.49 7.31 6.63
N VAL A 24 -10.66 6.63 5.83
CA VAL A 24 -9.23 6.46 6.12
C VAL A 24 -8.51 7.80 6.13
N ALA A 25 -8.72 8.65 5.12
CA ALA A 25 -8.09 9.97 5.08
C ALA A 25 -8.46 10.83 6.29
N VAL A 26 -9.73 10.83 6.68
CA VAL A 26 -10.21 11.54 7.88
C VAL A 26 -9.55 10.97 9.14
N ALA A 27 -9.44 9.65 9.26
CA ALA A 27 -8.78 9.03 10.41
C ALA A 27 -7.29 9.41 10.49
N VAL A 28 -6.58 9.39 9.36
CA VAL A 28 -5.17 9.79 9.28
C VAL A 28 -4.99 11.25 9.69
N LEU A 29 -5.82 12.16 9.18
CA LEU A 29 -5.74 13.58 9.53
C LEU A 29 -6.16 13.86 10.98
N ALA A 30 -7.11 13.09 11.52
CA ALA A 30 -7.49 13.20 12.93
C ALA A 30 -6.36 12.75 13.87
N GLN A 31 -5.53 11.78 13.46
CA GLN A 31 -4.44 11.24 14.28
C GLN A 31 -3.13 12.02 14.15
N HIS A 32 -2.75 12.38 12.93
CA HIS A 32 -1.48 13.02 12.63
C HIS A 32 -1.60 14.55 12.47
N GLY A 33 -2.80 15.09 12.63
CA GLY A 33 -3.11 16.50 12.44
C GLY A 33 -3.19 16.91 10.97
N THR A 34 -3.03 18.21 10.71
CA THR A 34 -3.15 18.81 9.37
C THR A 34 -1.78 19.22 8.78
N SER A 35 -0.70 18.62 9.27
CA SER A 35 0.64 18.85 8.74
C SER A 35 0.76 18.37 7.29
N ALA A 36 1.72 18.91 6.54
CA ALA A 36 1.97 18.48 5.17
C ALA A 36 2.30 16.97 5.08
N GLY A 37 3.00 16.43 6.08
CA GLY A 37 3.25 14.98 6.20
C GLY A 37 1.97 14.15 6.42
N ALA A 38 1.05 14.63 7.27
CA ALA A 38 -0.25 13.98 7.47
C ALA A 38 -1.11 13.98 6.20
N ILE A 39 -1.08 15.08 5.44
CA ILE A 39 -1.74 15.16 4.13
C ILE A 39 -1.11 14.17 3.14
N ALA A 40 0.23 14.06 3.11
CA ALA A 40 0.92 13.09 2.26
C ALA A 40 0.56 11.64 2.62
N LEU A 41 0.46 11.31 3.92
CA LEU A 41 -0.03 10.01 4.39
C LEU A 41 -1.48 9.75 3.95
N ALA A 42 -2.36 10.75 4.07
CA ALA A 42 -3.76 10.62 3.64
C ALA A 42 -3.87 10.38 2.13
N VAL A 43 -3.09 11.11 1.31
CA VAL A 43 -2.99 10.91 -0.15
C VAL A 43 -2.52 9.49 -0.48
N SER A 44 -1.50 9.01 0.22
CA SER A 44 -0.96 7.65 0.05
C SER A 44 -2.01 6.59 0.36
N CYS A 45 -2.70 6.74 1.50
CA CYS A 45 -3.78 5.84 1.88
C CYS A 45 -4.93 5.80 0.86
N ILE A 46 -5.33 6.96 0.32
CA ILE A 46 -6.36 7.03 -0.74
C ILE A 46 -5.88 6.30 -2.01
N GLY A 47 -4.64 6.56 -2.44
CA GLY A 47 -4.05 5.93 -3.62
C GLY A 47 -3.94 4.41 -3.49
N MET A 48 -3.44 3.93 -2.34
CA MET A 48 -3.37 2.51 -2.01
C MET A 48 -4.76 1.86 -1.93
N ALA A 49 -5.75 2.50 -1.30
CA ALA A 49 -7.11 1.99 -1.23
C ALA A 49 -7.76 1.87 -2.62
N ALA A 50 -7.54 2.87 -3.48
CA ALA A 50 -8.02 2.84 -4.86
C ALA A 50 -7.33 1.72 -5.66
N ALA A 51 -6.00 1.59 -5.56
CA ALA A 51 -5.25 0.52 -6.20
C ALA A 51 -5.73 -0.87 -5.74
N ALA A 52 -5.93 -1.06 -4.43
CA ALA A 52 -6.43 -2.29 -3.85
C ALA A 52 -7.87 -2.63 -4.29
N ALA A 53 -8.76 -1.64 -4.38
CA ALA A 53 -10.12 -1.84 -4.87
C ALA A 53 -10.13 -2.26 -6.36
N ILE A 54 -9.25 -1.65 -7.16
CA ILE A 54 -9.11 -1.98 -8.58
C ILE A 54 -8.51 -3.38 -8.75
N ASP A 55 -7.49 -3.75 -7.97
CA ASP A 55 -6.93 -5.09 -8.02
C ASP A 55 -7.92 -6.16 -7.55
N ALA A 56 -8.64 -5.91 -6.45
CA ALA A 56 -9.64 -6.85 -5.93
C ALA A 56 -10.78 -7.13 -6.94
N THR A 57 -11.14 -6.14 -7.76
CA THR A 57 -12.23 -6.26 -8.74
C THR A 57 -11.77 -6.86 -10.07
N THR A 58 -10.59 -6.47 -10.55
CA THR A 58 -10.11 -6.85 -11.88
C THR A 58 -9.05 -7.96 -11.87
N ARG A 59 -8.54 -8.32 -10.68
CA ARG A 59 -7.38 -9.22 -10.47
C ARG A 59 -6.18 -8.87 -11.34
N ARG A 60 -6.06 -7.59 -11.69
CA ARG A 60 -5.06 -7.04 -12.58
C ARG A 60 -4.76 -5.64 -12.11
N LEU A 61 -3.61 -5.44 -11.48
CA LEU A 61 -3.14 -4.11 -11.13
C LEU A 61 -2.34 -3.51 -12.31
N PRO A 62 -2.88 -2.55 -13.08
CA PRO A 62 -2.17 -1.99 -14.23
C PRO A 62 -0.97 -1.15 -13.77
N ASN A 63 0.18 -1.33 -14.43
CA ASN A 63 1.40 -0.55 -14.13
C ASN A 63 1.16 0.97 -14.15
N ALA A 64 0.24 1.46 -14.99
CA ALA A 64 -0.10 2.88 -15.05
C ALA A 64 -0.75 3.40 -13.76
N ILE A 65 -1.54 2.57 -13.07
CA ILE A 65 -2.19 2.94 -11.80
C ILE A 65 -1.14 2.92 -10.69
N VAL A 66 -0.32 1.87 -10.62
CA VAL A 66 0.80 1.81 -9.65
C VAL A 66 1.74 3.00 -9.83
N GLY A 67 2.12 3.31 -11.07
CA GLY A 67 2.97 4.45 -11.38
C GLY A 67 2.32 5.79 -11.04
N LEU A 68 1.00 5.94 -11.25
CA LEU A 68 0.28 7.14 -10.85
C LEU A 68 0.28 7.31 -9.34
N VAL A 69 -0.04 6.25 -8.58
CA VAL A 69 -0.02 6.30 -7.11
C VAL A 69 1.38 6.62 -6.61
N ALA A 70 2.41 5.91 -7.09
CA ALA A 70 3.80 6.18 -6.74
C ALA A 70 4.21 7.64 -7.00
N ALA A 71 3.86 8.18 -8.17
CA ALA A 71 4.17 9.56 -8.53
C ALA A 71 3.46 10.56 -7.61
N THR A 72 2.18 10.32 -7.27
CA THR A 72 1.43 11.19 -6.35
C THR A 72 1.99 11.15 -4.94
N GLU A 73 2.41 9.99 -4.44
CA GLU A 73 3.02 9.87 -3.11
C GLU A 73 4.38 10.55 -3.04
N LEU A 74 5.26 10.28 -4.02
CA LEU A 74 6.57 10.93 -4.11
C LEU A 74 6.43 12.45 -4.16
N ALA A 75 5.49 12.97 -4.96
CA ALA A 75 5.23 14.40 -5.02
C ALA A 75 4.72 14.94 -3.68
N ALA A 76 3.76 14.26 -3.04
CA ALA A 76 3.18 14.71 -1.77
C ALA A 76 4.22 14.73 -0.63
N PHE A 77 5.02 13.67 -0.48
CA PHE A 77 6.07 13.60 0.54
C PHE A 77 7.24 14.54 0.24
N GLN A 78 7.61 14.73 -1.02
CA GLN A 78 8.62 15.73 -1.39
C GLN A 78 8.15 17.14 -1.01
N ILE A 79 6.90 17.50 -1.33
CA ILE A 79 6.30 18.79 -0.95
C ILE A 79 6.29 18.94 0.58
N ALA A 80 5.87 17.91 1.32
CA ALA A 80 5.88 17.91 2.77
C ALA A 80 7.29 18.14 3.35
N THR A 81 8.29 17.48 2.76
CA THR A 81 9.70 17.64 3.13
C THR A 81 10.19 19.08 2.90
N GLN A 82 9.82 19.69 1.77
CA GLN A 82 10.19 21.08 1.50
C GLN A 82 9.56 22.06 2.50
N MET A 83 8.31 21.82 2.90
CA MET A 83 7.58 22.70 3.81
C MET A 83 8.07 22.61 5.26
N ASN A 84 8.41 21.41 5.72
CA ASN A 84 8.74 21.15 7.12
C ASN A 84 10.24 20.89 7.38
N HIS A 85 11.08 20.86 6.34
CA HIS A 85 12.51 20.51 6.40
C HIS A 85 12.82 19.09 6.93
N GLU A 86 11.91 18.14 6.74
CA GLU A 86 11.96 16.77 7.26
C GLU A 86 12.80 15.80 6.40
N TRP A 87 14.02 16.20 6.00
CA TRP A 87 14.85 15.43 5.07
C TRP A 87 15.23 14.03 5.55
N ALA A 88 15.35 13.83 6.88
CA ALA A 88 15.61 12.52 7.46
C ALA A 88 14.45 11.54 7.21
N HIS A 89 13.19 12.00 7.32
CA HIS A 89 12.01 11.17 7.03
C HIS A 89 11.92 10.83 5.55
N TRP A 90 12.27 11.78 4.69
CA TRP A 90 12.30 11.58 3.24
C TRP A 90 13.28 10.49 2.81
N TRP A 91 14.53 10.54 3.27
CA TRP A 91 15.51 9.52 2.92
C TRP A 91 15.15 8.15 3.48
N ARG A 92 14.65 8.09 4.72
CA ARG A 92 14.15 6.83 5.29
C ARG A 92 12.97 6.25 4.49
N ALA A 93 12.07 7.09 4.00
CA ALA A 93 10.97 6.67 3.14
C ALA A 93 11.49 6.05 1.83
N LEU A 94 12.45 6.70 1.18
CA LEU A 94 13.06 6.17 -0.05
C LEU A 94 13.86 4.88 0.19
N GLU A 95 14.59 4.78 1.30
CA GLU A 95 15.29 3.56 1.70
C GLU A 95 14.30 2.41 1.91
N ALA A 96 13.22 2.64 2.66
CA ALA A 96 12.17 1.64 2.87
C ALA A 96 11.52 1.20 1.55
N ALA A 97 11.19 2.14 0.67
CA ALA A 97 10.65 1.83 -0.65
C ALA A 97 11.65 1.02 -1.50
N GLY A 98 12.92 1.41 -1.50
CA GLY A 98 14.01 0.73 -2.21
C GLY A 98 14.22 -0.70 -1.72
N ILE A 99 14.24 -0.91 -0.41
CA ILE A 99 14.34 -2.24 0.20
C ILE A 99 13.14 -3.10 -0.17
N ALA A 100 11.92 -2.57 -0.08
CA ALA A 100 10.71 -3.31 -0.44
C ALA A 100 10.72 -3.75 -1.91
N GLY A 101 11.11 -2.84 -2.80
CA GLY A 101 11.27 -3.13 -4.22
C GLY A 101 12.32 -4.21 -4.47
N ALA A 102 13.49 -4.10 -3.84
CA ALA A 102 14.57 -5.08 -3.98
C ALA A 102 14.17 -6.46 -3.44
N LEU A 103 13.50 -6.52 -2.29
CA LEU A 103 13.01 -7.77 -1.70
C LEU A 103 11.99 -8.45 -2.61
N MET A 104 10.98 -7.72 -3.09
CA MET A 104 9.94 -8.31 -3.94
C MET A 104 10.46 -8.67 -5.33
N LEU A 105 11.42 -7.91 -5.87
CA LEU A 105 12.10 -8.27 -7.11
C LEU A 105 12.91 -9.57 -6.92
N THR A 106 13.61 -9.71 -5.79
CA THR A 106 14.35 -10.93 -5.46
C THR A 106 13.41 -12.13 -5.39
N VAL A 107 12.27 -12.00 -4.70
CA VAL A 107 11.23 -13.05 -4.63
C VAL A 107 10.70 -13.38 -6.01
N TYR A 108 10.39 -12.38 -6.83
CA TYR A 108 9.90 -12.57 -8.19
C TYR A 108 10.88 -13.36 -9.07
N VAL A 109 12.17 -13.02 -9.02
CA VAL A 109 13.23 -13.71 -9.77
C VAL A 109 13.41 -15.15 -9.27
N LEU A 110 13.49 -15.36 -7.95
CA LEU A 110 13.70 -16.69 -7.36
C LEU A 110 12.52 -17.63 -7.60
N THR A 111 11.30 -17.11 -7.59
CA THR A 111 10.07 -17.88 -7.84
C THR A 111 9.75 -18.06 -9.32
N ARG A 112 10.62 -17.59 -10.23
CA ARG A 112 10.43 -17.62 -11.69
C ARG A 112 9.08 -17.02 -12.12
N GLY A 113 8.72 -15.88 -11.52
CA GLY A 113 7.45 -15.21 -11.80
C GLY A 113 6.23 -15.80 -11.07
N GLY A 114 6.46 -16.49 -9.95
CA GLY A 114 5.38 -16.94 -9.06
C GLY A 114 4.59 -15.79 -8.43
N LEU A 115 5.19 -14.59 -8.38
CA LEU A 115 4.55 -13.34 -7.94
C LEU A 115 4.13 -12.50 -9.15
N GLY A 116 3.00 -11.78 -9.04
CA GLY A 116 2.54 -10.88 -10.10
C GLY A 116 3.49 -9.68 -10.26
N GLU A 117 3.83 -9.32 -11.50
CA GLU A 117 4.70 -8.15 -11.78
C GLU A 117 4.14 -6.84 -11.19
N GLY A 118 2.82 -6.72 -11.09
CA GLY A 118 2.16 -5.57 -10.46
C GLY A 118 2.44 -5.49 -8.96
N ASP A 119 2.45 -6.64 -8.26
CA ASP A 119 2.67 -6.71 -6.81
C ASP A 119 4.10 -6.28 -6.46
N VAL A 120 5.08 -6.67 -7.28
CA VAL A 120 6.49 -6.28 -7.13
C VAL A 120 6.65 -4.76 -7.16
N LYS A 121 5.94 -4.11 -8.09
CA LYS A 121 5.99 -2.65 -8.27
C LYS A 121 5.15 -1.90 -7.24
N PHE A 122 4.17 -2.58 -6.62
CA PHE A 122 3.32 -1.99 -5.60
C PHE A 122 3.98 -2.00 -4.21
N ALA A 123 4.89 -2.94 -3.95
CA ALA A 123 5.64 -2.98 -2.69
C ALA A 123 6.37 -1.68 -2.31
N PRO A 124 7.13 -1.00 -3.20
CA PRO A 124 7.75 0.28 -2.87
C PRO A 124 6.73 1.38 -2.56
N VAL A 125 5.57 1.37 -3.24
CA VAL A 125 4.46 2.31 -2.98
C VAL A 125 3.94 2.13 -1.56
N VAL A 126 3.78 0.88 -1.12
CA VAL A 126 3.27 0.55 0.21
C VAL A 126 4.28 0.90 1.31
N TRP A 127 5.58 0.72 1.07
CA TRP A 127 6.61 0.96 2.09
C TRP A 127 7.06 2.42 2.20
N LEU A 128 6.87 3.23 1.16
CA LEU A 128 7.19 4.65 1.19
C LEU A 128 6.52 5.41 2.36
N PRO A 129 5.18 5.39 2.54
CA PRO A 129 4.52 6.07 3.66
C PRO A 129 4.85 5.45 5.01
N LEU A 130 5.15 4.15 5.07
CA LEU A 130 5.55 3.50 6.31
C LEU A 130 6.97 3.89 6.73
N GLY A 131 7.91 3.97 5.78
CA GLY A 131 9.26 4.45 6.02
C GLY A 131 9.31 5.93 6.42
N TRP A 132 8.38 6.74 5.91
CA TRP A 132 8.18 8.11 6.38
C TRP A 132 7.90 8.14 7.89
N LEU A 133 6.96 7.30 8.36
CA LEU A 133 6.62 7.17 9.78
C LEU A 133 7.78 6.59 10.62
N GLY A 134 8.52 5.63 10.08
CA GLY A 134 9.63 5.00 10.80
C GLY A 134 9.91 3.57 10.37
N TRP A 135 11.11 3.07 10.68
CA TRP A 135 11.44 1.66 10.51
C TRP A 135 10.47 0.77 11.29
N SER A 136 10.14 1.16 12.52
CA SER A 136 9.18 0.46 13.39
C SER A 136 7.82 0.29 12.71
N SER A 137 7.33 1.31 12.00
CA SER A 137 6.08 1.26 11.25
C SER A 137 6.21 0.45 9.95
N ALA A 138 7.35 0.54 9.25
CA ALA A 138 7.63 -0.31 8.08
C ALA A 138 7.61 -1.80 8.43
N PHE A 139 8.27 -2.18 9.53
CA PHE A 139 8.25 -3.56 10.02
C PHE A 139 6.85 -3.98 10.49
N ALA A 140 6.14 -3.15 11.26
CA ALA A 140 4.78 -3.43 11.66
C ALA A 140 3.84 -3.62 10.45
N GLY A 141 3.93 -2.73 9.45
CA GLY A 141 3.14 -2.82 8.23
C GLY A 141 3.38 -4.08 7.43
N TYR A 142 4.63 -4.54 7.35
CA TYR A 142 4.95 -5.83 6.74
C TYR A 142 4.32 -7.01 7.50
N LEU A 143 4.41 -7.02 8.83
CA LEU A 143 3.82 -8.08 9.66
C LEU A 143 2.29 -8.10 9.53
N VAL A 144 1.64 -6.94 9.60
CA VAL A 144 0.17 -6.83 9.44
C VAL A 144 -0.23 -7.26 8.03
N ALA A 145 0.51 -6.87 6.99
CA ALA A 145 0.25 -7.31 5.63
C ALA A 145 0.36 -8.84 5.50
N ALA A 146 1.34 -9.47 6.13
CA ALA A 146 1.49 -10.93 6.13
C ALA A 146 0.31 -11.63 6.83
N VAL A 147 -0.16 -11.08 7.96
CA VAL A 147 -1.36 -11.58 8.66
C VAL A 147 -2.60 -11.44 7.79
N VAL A 148 -2.80 -10.27 7.16
CA VAL A 148 -3.94 -10.02 6.26
C VAL A 148 -3.90 -10.96 5.05
N ALA A 149 -2.74 -11.13 4.42
CA ALA A 149 -2.57 -12.04 3.28
C ALA A 149 -2.90 -13.49 3.67
N THR A 150 -2.43 -13.94 4.84
CA THR A 150 -2.71 -15.28 5.37
C THR A 150 -4.20 -15.46 5.68
N ALA A 151 -4.84 -14.49 6.33
CA ALA A 151 -6.28 -14.52 6.61
C ALA A 151 -7.11 -14.58 5.32
N MET A 152 -6.76 -13.78 4.31
CA MET A 152 -7.40 -13.81 2.99
C MET A 152 -7.23 -15.19 2.33
N ALA A 153 -6.03 -15.77 2.40
CA ALA A 153 -5.75 -17.10 1.87
C ALA A 153 -6.62 -18.18 2.52
N VAL A 154 -6.74 -18.16 3.86
CA VAL A 154 -7.57 -19.10 4.62
C VAL A 154 -9.04 -18.95 4.24
N VAL A 155 -9.58 -17.73 4.25
CA VAL A 155 -10.99 -17.47 3.90
C VAL A 155 -11.29 -17.96 2.48
N MET A 156 -10.40 -17.69 1.52
CA MET A 156 -10.56 -18.16 0.14
C MET A 156 -10.48 -19.68 0.03
N SER A 157 -9.56 -20.32 0.77
CA SER A 157 -9.39 -21.78 0.78
C SER A 157 -10.61 -22.49 1.35
N VAL A 158 -11.17 -21.97 2.45
CA VAL A 158 -12.39 -22.47 3.08
C VAL A 158 -13.59 -22.31 2.14
N ARG A 159 -13.78 -21.13 1.55
CA ARG A 159 -14.89 -20.87 0.61
C ARG A 159 -14.82 -21.75 -0.64
N ARG A 160 -13.61 -22.06 -1.12
CA ARG A 160 -13.40 -22.93 -2.29
C ARG A 160 -13.30 -24.42 -1.93
N ARG A 161 -13.31 -24.77 -0.64
CA ARG A 161 -13.03 -26.12 -0.12
C ARG A 161 -11.77 -26.74 -0.73
N ARG A 162 -10.74 -25.92 -0.98
CA ARG A 162 -9.50 -26.32 -1.65
C ARG A 162 -8.33 -25.53 -1.09
N TRP A 163 -7.33 -26.24 -0.58
CA TRP A 163 -6.13 -25.66 0.05
C TRP A 163 -4.95 -25.47 -0.93
N ARG A 164 -4.94 -26.19 -2.06
CA ARG A 164 -3.86 -26.14 -3.05
C ARG A 164 -4.25 -25.33 -4.28
N GLY A 165 -3.35 -24.45 -4.75
CA GLY A 165 -3.55 -23.67 -5.98
C GLY A 165 -4.50 -22.47 -5.83
N VAL A 166 -4.70 -21.98 -4.61
CA VAL A 166 -5.43 -20.73 -4.36
C VAL A 166 -4.49 -19.56 -4.60
N THR A 167 -4.75 -18.76 -5.64
CA THR A 167 -4.04 -17.52 -5.91
C THR A 167 -4.49 -16.45 -4.92
N ILE A 168 -3.57 -15.97 -4.08
CA ILE A 168 -3.82 -14.90 -3.11
C ILE A 168 -3.52 -13.56 -3.80
N PRO A 169 -4.47 -12.61 -3.82
CA PRO A 169 -4.18 -11.27 -4.33
C PRO A 169 -3.30 -10.53 -3.31
N PHE A 170 -2.02 -10.33 -3.65
CA PHE A 170 -1.02 -9.79 -2.73
C PHE A 170 -1.15 -8.28 -2.57
N GLY A 171 -1.42 -7.54 -3.66
CA GLY A 171 -1.63 -6.09 -3.65
C GLY A 171 -2.65 -5.60 -2.61
N PRO A 172 -3.89 -6.11 -2.56
CA PRO A 172 -4.88 -5.70 -1.58
C PRO A 172 -4.47 -6.01 -0.14
N ALA A 173 -3.78 -7.14 0.09
CA ALA A 173 -3.29 -7.49 1.42
C ALA A 173 -2.17 -6.54 1.89
N LEU A 174 -1.25 -6.19 0.99
CA LEU A 174 -0.20 -5.19 1.25
C LEU A 174 -0.79 -3.81 1.56
N ALA A 175 -1.73 -3.33 0.74
CA ALA A 175 -2.39 -2.05 0.94
C ALA A 175 -3.13 -1.99 2.28
N LEU A 176 -3.91 -3.04 2.59
CA LEU A 176 -4.64 -3.14 3.86
C LEU A 176 -3.68 -3.17 5.04
N GLY A 177 -2.58 -3.92 4.96
CA GLY A 177 -1.58 -3.97 6.02
C GLY A 177 -0.96 -2.60 6.32
N ALA A 178 -0.60 -1.85 5.29
CA ALA A 178 -0.08 -0.49 5.46
C ALA A 178 -1.14 0.48 5.98
N ILE A 179 -2.35 0.49 5.42
CA ILE A 179 -3.43 1.37 5.88
C ILE A 179 -3.76 1.12 7.35
N ILE A 180 -3.90 -0.15 7.76
CA ILE A 180 -4.14 -0.51 9.17
C ILE A 180 -3.00 0.00 10.05
N THR A 181 -1.76 -0.15 9.60
CA THR A 181 -0.59 0.28 10.37
C THR A 181 -0.54 1.79 10.54
N ILE A 182 -0.85 2.55 9.48
CA ILE A 182 -0.91 4.01 9.53
C ILE A 182 -2.06 4.46 10.44
N VAL A 183 -3.27 3.91 10.24
CA VAL A 183 -4.48 4.33 10.98
C VAL A 183 -4.53 3.81 12.42
N ALA A 184 -3.86 2.71 12.76
CA ALA A 184 -3.78 2.24 14.14
C ALA A 184 -2.46 2.65 14.81
N ASP A 185 -1.66 3.47 14.14
CA ASP A 185 -0.33 3.90 14.59
C ASP A 185 0.57 2.76 15.09
N LEU A 186 0.54 1.65 14.36
CA LEU A 186 1.27 0.45 14.75
C LEU A 186 2.76 0.65 14.52
N HIS A 187 3.53 0.35 15.56
CA HIS A 187 4.98 0.37 15.56
C HIS A 187 5.49 -0.90 16.24
N TRP A 188 6.64 -1.39 15.77
CA TRP A 188 7.33 -2.53 16.36
C TRP A 188 8.71 -2.12 16.90
N PRO A 189 9.08 -2.49 18.14
CA PRO A 189 8.30 -3.25 19.13
C PRO A 189 7.15 -2.41 19.75
N PRO A 190 6.03 -3.06 20.13
CA PRO A 190 4.90 -2.36 20.75
C PRO A 190 5.34 -1.75 22.09
N GLY A 191 5.21 -0.43 22.23
CA GLY A 191 5.60 0.32 23.43
C GLY A 191 6.91 1.11 23.32
N GLY A 192 7.52 1.18 22.13
CA GLY A 192 8.64 2.07 21.86
C GLY A 192 8.19 3.53 21.74
N VAL A 193 8.89 4.46 22.39
CA VAL A 193 8.69 5.91 22.18
C VAL A 193 9.20 6.27 20.77
N ARG A 194 8.40 7.06 20.04
CA ARG A 194 8.70 7.53 18.67
C ARG A 194 10.00 8.32 18.58
#